data_AF-Q8MHQ2-F1
#
_entry.id   AF-Q8MHQ2-F1
#
_cell.length_a   1.000
_cell.length_b   1.000
_cell.length_c   1.000
_cell.angle_alpha   90.00
_cell.angle_beta   90.00
_cell.angle_gamma   90.00
#
_symmetry.space_group_name_H-M   'P 1'
#
loop_
_entity.id
_entity.type
_entity.pdbx_description
1 polymer ?
#
loop_
_entity_poly.entity_id
_entity_poly.type
_entity_poly.pdbx_seq_one_letter_code
_entity_poly.pdbx_strand_id
1 'polypeptide(L)' 'MSWKKALRIPGDLRVATVTLMLAMLSSLLAEG' A
#
# COMPACT_ATOMS: atom_id res chain seq x y z
N MET A 1 -8.26 -22.52 -11.69
CA MET A 1 -7.22 -21.75 -10.95
C MET A 1 -7.86 -21.17 -9.70
N SER A 2 -7.35 -21.47 -8.50
CA SER A 2 -8.00 -21.15 -7.22
C SER A 2 -7.89 -19.66 -6.89
N TRP A 3 -9.03 -18.98 -6.76
CA TRP A 3 -9.14 -17.55 -6.43
C TRP A 3 -8.53 -17.21 -5.06
N LYS A 4 -8.40 -18.22 -4.17
CA LYS A 4 -7.70 -18.10 -2.87
C LYS A 4 -6.21 -17.78 -3.02
N LYS A 5 -5.58 -18.10 -4.16
CA LYS A 5 -4.18 -17.76 -4.45
C LYS A 5 -4.01 -16.29 -4.86
N ALA A 6 -5.04 -15.69 -5.46
CA ALA A 6 -5.07 -14.28 -5.86
C ALA A 6 -5.43 -13.34 -4.71
N LEU A 7 -6.21 -13.80 -3.71
CA LEU A 7 -6.58 -13.01 -2.53
C LEU A 7 -5.48 -12.96 -1.46
N ARG A 8 -4.40 -13.71 -1.63
CA ARG A 8 -3.21 -13.54 -0.79
C ARG A 8 -2.55 -12.27 -1.30
N ILE A 9 -2.87 -11.13 -0.66
CA ILE A 9 -2.23 -9.83 -0.91
C ILE A 9 -0.75 -10.12 -1.08
N PRO A 10 -0.19 -9.99 -2.31
CA PRO A 10 1.23 -10.23 -2.49
C PRO A 10 1.94 -9.27 -1.55
N GLY A 11 3.01 -9.71 -0.88
CA GLY A 11 3.72 -8.85 0.08
C GLY A 11 4.02 -7.47 -0.50
N ASP A 12 4.26 -7.43 -1.81
CA ASP A 12 4.34 -6.26 -2.68
C ASP A 12 3.18 -5.25 -2.56
N LEU A 13 1.92 -5.70 -2.61
CA LEU A 13 0.76 -4.81 -2.54
C LEU A 13 0.64 -4.17 -1.15
N ARG A 14 0.98 -4.91 -0.09
CA ARG A 14 1.02 -4.36 1.28
C ARG A 14 2.12 -3.28 1.39
N VAL A 15 3.28 -3.53 0.81
CA VAL A 15 4.38 -2.55 0.77
C VAL A 15 3.95 -1.31 -0.02
N ALA A 16 3.34 -1.48 -1.20
CA ALA A 16 2.84 -0.37 -2.01
C ALA A 16 1.81 0.49 -1.26
N THR A 17 0.86 -0.12 -0.55
CA THR A 17 -0.13 0.61 0.27
C THR A 17 0.53 1.39 1.41
N VAL A 18 1.51 0.79 2.11
CA VAL A 18 2.22 1.46 3.21
C VAL A 18 3.05 2.63 2.69
N THR A 19 3.77 2.44 1.58
CA THR A 19 4.54 3.51 0.93
C THR A 19 3.64 4.65 0.48
N LEU A 20 2.47 4.35 -0.08
CA LEU A 20 1.50 5.38 -0.49
C LEU A 20 0.95 6.15 0.71
N MET A 21 0.58 5.47 1.80
CA MET A 21 0.13 6.13 3.05
C MET A 21 1.21 7.05 3.63
N LEU A 22 2.46 6.61 3.64
CA LEU A 22 3.61 7.42 4.08
C LEU A 22 3.82 8.64 3.19
N ALA A 23 3.73 8.48 1.88
CA ALA A 23 3.85 9.58 0.93
C ALA A 23 2.73 10.62 1.13
N MET A 24 1.49 10.18 1.31
CA MET A 24 0.37 11.09 1.57
C MET A 24 0.52 11.82 2.90
N LEU A 25 0.94 11.13 3.97
CA LEU A 25 1.22 11.76 5.26
C LEU A 25 2.34 12.80 5.16
N SER A 26 3.41 12.49 4.42
CA SER A 26 4.50 13.43 4.18
C SER A 26 4.05 14.64 3.38
N SER A 27 3.18 14.46 2.39
CA SER A 27 2.63 15.55 1.60
C SER A 27 1.74 16.45 2.45
N LEU A 28 0.85 15.85 3.25
CA LEU A 28 -0.02 16.56 4.19
C LEU A 28 0.77 17.38 5.22
N LEU A 29 1.91 16.87 5.66
CA LEU A 29 2.77 17.56 6.64
C LEU A 29 3.60 18.68 5.99
N ALA A 30 3.92 18.57 4.69
CA ALA A 30 4.70 19.57 3.96
C ALA A 30 3.86 20.80 3.55
N GLU A 31 2.53 20.69 3.55
CA GLU A 31 1.60 21.79 3.27
C GLU A 31 1.17 22.57 4.53
N GLY A 32 1.81 22.33 5.68
CA GLY A 32 1.57 23.00 6.97
C GLY A 32 2.57 24.10 7.31
#